data_AF-A0A2V8PAW6-F1
#
_entry.id   AF-A0A2V8PAW6-F1
#
_cell.length_a   1.000
_cell.length_b   1.000
_cell.length_c   1.000
_cell.angle_alpha   90.00
_cell.angle_beta   90.00
_cell.angle_gamma   90.00
#
_symmetry.space_group_name_H-M   'P 1'
#
loop_
_entity.id
_entity.type
_entity.pdbx_description
1 polymer ?
#
loop_
_entity_poly.entity_id
_entity_poly.type
_entity_poly.pdbx_seq_one_letter_code
_entity_poly.pdbx_strand_id
1 'polypeptide(L)'
;MSWWRARKRLRFLFLSFLVLGLSLTYRFDYLSFVVSALVGVVLFYILWLSPRLKAREALTGLAGLTTGALPILLYNISTGGQTFRQARTIAVGKGVSSLPTNFVQLWPFLQTLPASIVSRANDLFLMTRGTYVANWITGERVELFSRFGESRLPSALKIASPVLLAVIFLPRFRSWRRPFGFLVTVFALTLLFLAATPIATGPHHILSVYPLPHIMVGVALAGIWRIWHERPKPLVWISRLTVVAAIGMVIIPNLFLAQTFHTRLVSQGGNGYWSEAIYDLSEAMKHEYAGKTLVLVDWGFEQPLDVLGQGEFDLQPVFWRILAEEDPGPWLTTMIRNPQAVFAIRSDKFTWNAAIKKRFQDVYLKQQDLVVE
;
A
#
# COMPACT_ATOMS: atom_id res chain seq x y z
N MET A 1 -6.80 4.42 -31.91
CA MET A 1 -8.23 4.15 -31.68
C MET A 1 -8.31 3.12 -30.55
N SER A 2 -9.10 3.34 -29.50
CA SER A 2 -9.13 2.39 -28.38
C SER A 2 -9.73 1.05 -28.81
N TRP A 3 -9.04 -0.05 -28.52
CA TRP A 3 -9.41 -1.41 -28.96
C TRP A 3 -10.86 -1.80 -28.56
N TRP A 4 -11.33 -1.30 -27.42
CA TRP A 4 -12.70 -1.51 -26.94
C TRP A 4 -13.77 -0.78 -27.78
N ARG A 5 -13.45 0.41 -28.33
CA ARG A 5 -14.33 1.13 -29.27
C ARG A 5 -14.35 0.48 -30.63
N ALA A 6 -13.18 0.07 -31.13
CA ALA A 6 -13.04 -0.60 -32.42
C ALA A 6 -13.83 -1.91 -32.47
N ARG A 7 -13.97 -2.61 -31.33
CA ARG A 7 -14.70 -3.88 -31.22
C ARG A 7 -16.09 -3.77 -30.56
N LYS A 8 -16.57 -2.57 -30.23
CA LYS A 8 -17.85 -2.31 -29.51
C LYS A 8 -18.03 -3.13 -28.22
N ARG A 9 -16.96 -3.44 -27.50
CA ARG A 9 -17.00 -4.37 -26.35
C ARG A 9 -17.17 -3.64 -25.02
N LEU A 10 -18.36 -3.07 -24.80
CA LEU A 10 -18.69 -2.34 -23.56
C LEU A 10 -18.55 -3.20 -22.30
N ARG A 11 -18.71 -4.52 -22.39
CA ARG A 11 -18.44 -5.45 -21.29
C ARG A 11 -17.04 -5.31 -20.70
N PHE A 12 -16.02 -5.05 -21.52
CA PHE A 12 -14.66 -4.89 -21.00
C PHE A 12 -14.48 -3.55 -20.30
N LEU A 13 -15.18 -2.50 -20.75
CA LEU A 13 -15.20 -1.24 -20.03
C LEU A 13 -15.86 -1.41 -18.65
N PHE A 14 -17.01 -2.08 -18.61
CA PHE A 14 -17.67 -2.43 -17.34
C PHE A 14 -16.74 -3.23 -16.43
N LEU A 15 -16.15 -4.32 -16.92
CA LEU A 15 -15.27 -5.19 -16.12
C LEU A 15 -14.01 -4.45 -15.63
N SER A 16 -13.41 -3.58 -16.45
CA SER A 16 -12.26 -2.78 -16.01
C SER A 16 -12.63 -1.84 -14.87
N PHE A 17 -13.76 -1.15 -14.96
CA PHE A 17 -14.21 -0.27 -13.89
C PHE A 17 -14.75 -1.05 -12.69
N LEU A 18 -15.33 -2.23 -12.88
CA LEU A 18 -15.69 -3.16 -11.80
C LEU A 18 -14.46 -3.52 -10.96
N VAL A 19 -13.37 -3.92 -11.60
CA VAL A 19 -12.11 -4.25 -10.90
C VAL A 19 -11.52 -3.01 -10.21
N LEU A 20 -11.61 -1.83 -10.82
CA LEU A 20 -11.22 -0.57 -10.17
C LEU A 20 -12.10 -0.29 -8.94
N GLY A 21 -13.40 -0.54 -9.01
CA GLY A 21 -14.31 -0.39 -7.87
C GLY A 21 -13.99 -1.38 -6.74
N LEU A 22 -13.74 -2.66 -7.08
CA LEU A 22 -13.35 -3.69 -6.12
C LEU A 22 -12.04 -3.33 -5.40
N SER A 23 -11.11 -2.65 -6.07
CA SER A 23 -9.87 -2.19 -5.43
C SER A 23 -10.12 -1.19 -4.30
N LEU A 24 -11.17 -0.36 -4.40
CA LEU A 24 -11.57 0.57 -3.34
C LEU A 24 -12.15 -0.15 -2.13
N THR A 25 -12.82 -1.29 -2.36
CA THR A 25 -13.34 -2.14 -1.29
C THR A 25 -12.22 -2.79 -0.50
N TYR A 26 -11.19 -3.27 -1.19
CA TYR A 26 -10.02 -3.84 -0.52
C TYR A 26 -9.26 -2.78 0.28
N ARG A 27 -9.03 -1.59 -0.29
CA ARG A 27 -8.37 -0.52 0.43
C ARG A 27 -8.71 0.86 -0.13
N PHE A 28 -9.14 1.75 0.76
CA PHE A 28 -9.64 3.07 0.38
C PHE A 28 -8.57 4.01 -0.19
N ASP A 29 -7.30 3.86 0.17
CA ASP A 29 -6.20 4.68 -0.36
C ASP A 29 -5.94 4.49 -1.87
N TYR A 30 -6.45 3.40 -2.48
CA TYR A 30 -6.50 3.21 -3.94
C TYR A 30 -7.31 4.28 -4.66
N LEU A 31 -8.17 5.02 -3.94
CA LEU A 31 -8.83 6.20 -4.47
C LEU A 31 -7.84 7.19 -5.07
N SER A 32 -6.64 7.32 -4.48
CA SER A 32 -5.55 8.14 -4.99
C SER A 32 -5.17 7.78 -6.42
N PHE A 33 -5.06 6.47 -6.71
CA PHE A 33 -4.76 5.98 -8.06
C PHE A 33 -5.92 6.22 -9.02
N VAL A 34 -7.16 5.95 -8.59
CA VAL A 34 -8.36 6.14 -9.43
C VAL A 34 -8.52 7.60 -9.84
N VAL A 35 -8.40 8.53 -8.89
CA VAL A 35 -8.48 9.98 -9.18
C VAL A 35 -7.35 10.41 -10.10
N SER A 36 -6.13 9.93 -9.86
CA SER A 36 -4.97 10.23 -10.72
C SER A 36 -5.16 9.73 -12.15
N ALA A 37 -5.71 8.52 -12.32
CA ALA A 37 -6.05 7.95 -13.62
C ALA A 37 -7.13 8.77 -14.34
N LEU A 38 -8.17 9.21 -13.63
CA LEU A 38 -9.20 10.09 -14.19
C LEU A 38 -8.60 11.41 -14.68
N VAL A 39 -7.78 12.07 -13.86
CA VAL A 39 -7.10 13.31 -14.25
C VAL A 39 -6.20 13.09 -15.46
N GLY A 40 -5.42 12.01 -15.49
CA GLY A 40 -4.59 11.65 -16.64
C GLY A 40 -5.41 11.42 -17.92
N VAL A 41 -6.57 10.75 -17.82
CA VAL A 41 -7.48 10.55 -18.96
C VAL A 41 -8.00 11.88 -19.49
N VAL A 42 -8.44 12.77 -18.59
CA VAL A 42 -8.92 14.11 -18.96
C VAL A 42 -7.84 14.88 -19.69
N LEU A 43 -6.64 14.99 -19.09
CA LEU A 43 -5.54 15.81 -19.58
C LEU A 43 -4.97 15.34 -20.92
N PHE A 44 -4.87 14.02 -21.16
CA PHE A 44 -4.18 13.51 -22.36
C PHE A 44 -5.08 12.94 -23.44
N TYR A 45 -6.35 12.68 -23.12
CA TYR A 45 -7.29 12.07 -24.07
C TYR A 45 -8.56 12.89 -24.26
N ILE A 46 -9.16 13.47 -23.23
CA ILE A 46 -10.44 14.20 -23.39
C ILE A 46 -10.21 15.61 -23.93
N LEU A 47 -9.32 16.40 -23.32
CA LEU A 47 -9.10 17.79 -23.74
C LEU A 47 -8.53 17.92 -25.17
N TRP A 48 -7.88 16.88 -25.69
CA TRP A 48 -7.20 16.88 -26.99
C TRP A 48 -7.89 16.02 -28.07
N LEU A 49 -8.99 15.35 -27.74
CA LEU A 49 -9.83 14.66 -28.71
C LEU A 49 -11.20 15.33 -28.69
N SER A 50 -11.67 15.76 -29.87
CA SER A 50 -13.07 16.15 -30.07
C SER A 50 -14.01 15.11 -29.43
N PRO A 51 -15.05 15.53 -28.69
CA PRO A 51 -15.72 14.69 -27.69
C PRO A 51 -16.35 13.48 -28.37
N ARG A 52 -15.74 12.32 -28.19
CA ARG A 52 -16.31 11.02 -28.63
C ARG A 52 -16.57 10.09 -27.45
N LEU A 53 -16.51 10.58 -26.21
CA LEU A 53 -17.01 9.82 -25.07
C LEU A 53 -18.54 9.85 -25.16
N LYS A 54 -19.13 8.72 -25.58
CA LYS A 54 -20.58 8.61 -25.63
C LYS A 54 -21.11 8.49 -24.20
N ALA A 55 -22.26 9.09 -23.90
CA ALA A 55 -22.91 8.96 -22.59
C ALA A 55 -23.02 7.49 -22.15
N ARG A 56 -23.35 6.59 -23.09
CA ARG A 56 -23.39 5.14 -22.85
C ARG A 56 -22.07 4.57 -22.33
N GLU A 57 -20.93 5.03 -22.83
CA GLU A 57 -19.60 4.56 -22.41
C GLU A 57 -19.31 5.05 -20.99
N ALA A 58 -19.58 6.33 -20.71
CA ALA A 58 -19.43 6.91 -19.37
C ALA A 58 -20.31 6.19 -18.34
N LEU A 59 -21.59 5.98 -18.66
CA LEU A 59 -22.55 5.26 -17.81
C LEU A 59 -22.13 3.80 -17.59
N THR A 60 -21.60 3.12 -18.61
CA THR A 60 -21.11 1.74 -18.46
C THR A 60 -19.91 1.67 -17.51
N GLY A 61 -18.97 2.62 -17.62
CA GLY A 61 -17.83 2.71 -16.70
C GLY A 61 -18.28 3.03 -15.27
N LEU A 62 -19.18 4.00 -15.10
CA LEU A 62 -19.74 4.37 -13.80
C LEU A 62 -20.50 3.21 -13.16
N ALA A 63 -21.31 2.48 -13.92
CA ALA A 63 -22.01 1.29 -13.45
C ALA A 63 -21.03 0.21 -12.97
N GLY A 64 -19.95 -0.04 -13.73
CA GLY A 64 -18.90 -0.96 -13.30
C GLY A 64 -18.26 -0.53 -12.00
N LEU A 65 -17.81 0.74 -11.90
CA LEU A 65 -17.13 1.29 -10.73
C LEU A 65 -17.99 1.21 -9.48
N THR A 66 -19.25 1.66 -9.58
CA THR A 66 -20.20 1.65 -8.46
C THR A 66 -20.56 0.24 -8.04
N THR A 67 -20.74 -0.69 -8.98
CA THR A 67 -20.97 -2.11 -8.66
C THR A 67 -19.78 -2.71 -7.91
N GLY A 68 -18.55 -2.44 -8.36
CA GLY A 68 -17.34 -2.95 -7.70
C GLY A 68 -17.10 -2.32 -6.32
N ALA A 69 -17.43 -1.04 -6.18
CA ALA A 69 -17.32 -0.29 -4.92
C ALA A 69 -18.51 -0.52 -3.97
N LEU A 70 -19.52 -1.31 -4.38
CA LEU A 70 -20.76 -1.48 -3.63
C LEU A 70 -20.53 -1.93 -2.18
N PRO A 71 -19.63 -2.89 -1.86
CA PRO A 71 -19.43 -3.31 -0.47
C PRO A 71 -18.95 -2.18 0.45
N ILE A 72 -17.97 -1.37 0.02
CA ILE A 72 -17.47 -0.24 0.82
C ILE A 72 -18.49 0.90 0.92
N LEU A 73 -19.27 1.11 -0.13
CA LEU A 73 -20.37 2.09 -0.11
C LEU A 73 -21.45 1.67 0.88
N LEU A 74 -21.92 0.42 0.83
CA LEU A 74 -22.91 -0.11 1.76
C LEU A 74 -22.41 -0.10 3.19
N TYR A 75 -21.17 -0.52 3.43
CA TYR A 75 -20.54 -0.47 4.76
C TYR A 75 -20.52 0.96 5.32
N ASN A 76 -20.14 1.96 4.52
CA ASN A 76 -20.12 3.34 4.99
C ASN A 76 -21.53 3.92 5.17
N ILE A 77 -22.51 3.53 4.36
CA ILE A 77 -23.90 3.94 4.55
C ILE A 77 -24.45 3.33 5.86
N SER A 78 -24.28 2.02 6.07
CA SER A 78 -24.84 1.32 7.23
C SER A 78 -24.19 1.74 8.55
N THR A 79 -22.92 2.15 8.52
CA THR A 79 -22.18 2.57 9.70
C THR A 79 -22.11 4.09 9.86
N GLY A 80 -22.71 4.87 8.96
CA GLY A 80 -22.60 6.33 8.97
C GLY A 80 -21.19 6.88 8.71
N GLY A 81 -20.36 6.17 7.96
CA GLY A 81 -19.02 6.61 7.53
C GLY A 81 -17.87 6.09 8.39
N GLN A 82 -17.96 4.85 8.89
CA GLN A 82 -16.95 4.29 9.80
C GLN A 82 -15.53 4.28 9.21
N THR A 83 -15.37 4.07 7.90
CA THR A 83 -14.04 4.10 7.26
C THR A 83 -13.33 5.44 7.50
N PHE A 84 -14.05 6.55 7.38
CA PHE A 84 -13.49 7.89 7.57
C PHE A 84 -13.25 8.22 9.04
N ARG A 85 -14.15 7.79 9.94
CA ARG A 85 -13.96 7.97 11.39
C ARG A 85 -12.75 7.20 11.90
N GLN A 86 -12.61 5.93 11.50
CA GLN A 86 -11.47 5.11 11.88
C GLN A 86 -10.15 5.70 11.37
N ALA A 87 -10.12 6.21 10.14
CA ALA A 87 -8.95 6.91 9.61
C ALA A 87 -8.57 8.14 10.46
N ARG A 88 -9.55 8.90 10.97
CA ARG A 88 -9.31 10.03 11.89
C ARG A 88 -8.76 9.56 13.24
N THR A 89 -9.34 8.52 13.85
CA THR A 89 -8.85 7.94 15.11
C THR A 89 -7.40 7.47 14.98
N ILE A 90 -7.06 6.80 13.86
CA ILE A 90 -5.69 6.37 13.58
C ILE A 90 -4.75 7.58 13.43
N ALA A 91 -5.17 8.63 12.73
CA ALA A 91 -4.37 9.84 12.55
C ALA A 91 -4.05 10.52 13.89
N VAL A 92 -5.06 10.68 14.75
CA VAL A 92 -4.91 11.23 16.12
C VAL A 92 -3.97 10.34 16.93
N GLY A 93 -4.21 9.03 16.97
CA GLY A 93 -3.37 8.11 17.74
C GLY A 93 -1.92 8.04 17.27
N LYS A 94 -1.65 8.25 15.98
CA LYS A 94 -0.29 8.34 15.43
C LYS A 94 0.36 9.72 15.61
N GLY A 95 -0.38 10.72 16.12
CA GLY A 95 0.10 12.10 16.21
C GLY A 95 0.41 12.73 14.85
N VAL A 96 -0.20 12.21 13.76
CA VAL A 96 -0.02 12.75 12.41
C VAL A 96 -1.16 13.71 12.08
N SER A 97 -0.86 14.72 11.28
CA SER A 97 -1.86 15.67 10.79
C SER A 97 -3.02 14.92 10.11
N SER A 98 -4.26 15.28 10.42
CA SER A 98 -5.39 14.86 9.59
C SER A 98 -5.48 15.76 8.35
N LEU A 99 -6.28 15.34 7.36
CA LEU A 99 -6.59 16.22 6.23
C LEU A 99 -7.20 17.53 6.77
N PRO A 100 -6.74 18.70 6.30
CA PRO A 100 -7.20 19.98 6.81
C PRO A 100 -8.71 20.12 6.61
N THR A 101 -9.40 20.48 7.68
CA THR A 101 -10.87 20.66 7.68
C THR A 101 -11.30 22.11 7.48
N ASN A 102 -10.35 23.04 7.56
CA ASN A 102 -10.55 24.48 7.37
C ASN A 102 -9.27 25.13 6.83
N PHE A 103 -9.38 26.40 6.42
CA PHE A 103 -8.26 27.16 5.86
C PHE A 103 -7.09 27.38 6.82
N VAL A 104 -7.36 27.46 8.13
CA VAL A 104 -6.31 27.65 9.15
C VAL A 104 -5.37 26.43 9.20
N GLN A 105 -5.93 25.22 9.07
CA GLN A 105 -5.15 23.98 9.04
C GLN A 105 -4.45 23.74 7.69
N LEU A 106 -4.89 24.40 6.61
CA LEU A 106 -4.39 24.16 5.26
C LEU A 106 -2.92 24.56 5.10
N TRP A 107 -2.54 25.75 5.57
CA TRP A 107 -1.16 26.23 5.40
C TRP A 107 -0.12 25.38 6.13
N PRO A 108 -0.28 25.06 7.43
CA PRO A 108 0.62 24.13 8.12
C PRO A 108 0.68 22.76 7.43
N PHE A 109 -0.44 22.23 6.96
CA PHE A 109 -0.48 20.98 6.22
C PHE A 109 0.37 21.04 4.94
N LEU A 110 0.23 22.11 4.14
CA LEU A 110 1.02 22.30 2.91
C LEU A 110 2.52 22.38 3.19
N GLN A 111 2.94 22.92 4.34
CA GLN A 111 4.35 22.94 4.75
C GLN A 111 4.92 21.54 5.03
N THR A 112 4.09 20.56 5.44
CA THR A 112 4.53 19.17 5.66
C THR A 112 4.63 18.35 4.36
N LEU A 113 4.02 18.83 3.28
CA LEU A 113 3.86 18.05 2.06
C LEU A 113 5.20 17.73 1.37
N PRO A 114 6.19 18.64 1.26
CA PRO A 114 7.49 18.30 0.67
C PRO A 114 8.20 17.15 1.39
N ALA A 115 8.23 17.19 2.73
CA ALA A 115 8.82 16.11 3.54
C ALA A 115 8.06 14.79 3.35
N SER A 116 6.73 14.86 3.28
CA SER A 116 5.88 13.69 3.03
C SER A 116 6.12 13.09 1.64
N ILE A 117 6.28 13.91 0.60
CA ILE A 117 6.62 13.45 -0.75
C ILE A 117 7.98 12.74 -0.75
N VAL A 118 8.99 13.31 -0.09
CA VAL A 118 10.32 12.69 0.03
C VAL A 118 10.22 11.35 0.76
N SER A 119 9.45 11.28 1.84
CA SER A 119 9.19 10.02 2.56
C SER A 119 8.55 8.96 1.65
N ARG A 120 7.50 9.30 0.87
CA ARG A 120 6.86 8.35 -0.06
C ARG A 120 7.76 7.95 -1.22
N ALA A 121 8.57 8.88 -1.73
CA ALA A 121 9.55 8.58 -2.75
C ALA A 121 10.63 7.62 -2.22
N ASN A 122 11.04 7.77 -0.96
CA ASN A 122 11.95 6.84 -0.30
C ASN A 122 11.33 5.46 -0.10
N ASP A 123 10.07 5.38 0.36
CA ASP A 123 9.33 4.11 0.47
C ASP A 123 9.26 3.40 -0.89
N LEU A 124 8.94 4.15 -1.96
CA LEU A 124 8.92 3.61 -3.32
C LEU A 124 10.32 3.15 -3.76
N PHE A 125 11.36 3.93 -3.49
CA PHE A 125 12.73 3.56 -3.82
C PHE A 125 13.13 2.25 -3.12
N LEU A 126 12.83 2.12 -1.82
CA LEU A 126 13.06 0.87 -1.08
C LEU A 126 12.27 -0.30 -1.67
N MET A 127 11.02 -0.09 -2.07
CA MET A 127 10.24 -1.11 -2.80
C MET A 127 10.92 -1.54 -4.10
N THR A 128 11.49 -0.59 -4.87
CA THR A 128 12.21 -0.93 -6.11
C THR A 128 13.49 -1.74 -5.89
N ARG A 129 14.05 -1.75 -4.67
CA ARG A 129 15.19 -2.63 -4.31
C ARG A 129 14.76 -4.08 -4.07
N GLY A 130 13.46 -4.36 -3.98
CA GLY A 130 12.91 -5.70 -3.80
C GLY A 130 13.06 -6.27 -2.39
N THR A 131 13.72 -5.55 -1.48
CA THR A 131 14.03 -6.03 -0.13
C THR A 131 13.08 -5.52 0.94
N TYR A 132 12.35 -4.43 0.68
CA TYR A 132 11.66 -3.70 1.75
C TYR A 132 10.64 -4.57 2.51
N VAL A 133 9.76 -5.26 1.79
CA VAL A 133 8.77 -6.16 2.40
C VAL A 133 9.44 -7.39 3.02
N ALA A 134 10.43 -7.97 2.33
CA ALA A 134 11.14 -9.15 2.83
C ALA A 134 11.84 -8.87 4.17
N ASN A 135 12.60 -7.77 4.25
CA ASN A 135 13.29 -7.35 5.47
C ASN A 135 12.32 -6.98 6.59
N TRP A 136 11.15 -6.43 6.23
CA TRP A 136 10.12 -6.11 7.20
C TRP A 136 9.57 -7.39 7.85
N ILE A 137 9.29 -8.43 7.04
CA ILE A 137 8.74 -9.71 7.50
C ILE A 137 9.78 -10.51 8.28
N THR A 138 11.00 -10.66 7.78
CA THR A 138 12.04 -11.49 8.42
C THR A 138 12.77 -10.77 9.55
N GLY A 139 12.72 -9.44 9.59
CA GLY A 139 13.51 -8.64 10.53
C GLY A 139 15.02 -8.61 10.22
N GLU A 140 15.43 -9.12 9.07
CA GLU A 140 16.82 -9.21 8.65
C GLU A 140 17.05 -8.53 7.29
N ARG A 141 18.31 -8.30 6.93
CA ARG A 141 18.68 -7.79 5.60
C ARG A 141 18.85 -8.94 4.61
N VAL A 142 17.77 -9.40 3.98
CA VAL A 142 17.78 -10.58 3.09
C VAL A 142 18.71 -10.44 1.90
N GLU A 143 18.99 -9.22 1.46
CA GLU A 143 19.94 -8.96 0.38
C GLU A 143 21.37 -9.37 0.70
N LEU A 144 21.77 -9.40 1.97
CA LEU A 144 23.12 -9.82 2.36
C LEU A 144 23.35 -11.32 2.11
N PHE A 145 22.27 -12.10 1.99
CA PHE A 145 22.29 -13.54 1.75
C PHE A 145 21.90 -13.91 0.31
N SER A 146 21.50 -12.93 -0.50
CA SER A 146 21.15 -13.14 -1.91
C SER A 146 22.38 -13.08 -2.79
N ARG A 147 22.51 -14.04 -3.72
CA ARG A 147 23.66 -14.13 -4.64
C ARG A 147 23.95 -12.83 -5.40
N PHE A 148 22.90 -12.10 -5.77
CA PHE A 148 23.03 -10.84 -6.53
C PHE A 148 22.75 -9.59 -5.69
N GLY A 149 22.54 -9.77 -4.38
CA GLY A 149 22.05 -8.75 -3.48
C GLY A 149 20.61 -8.34 -3.81
N GLU A 150 20.43 -7.05 -4.00
CA GLU A 150 19.13 -6.40 -4.22
C GLU A 150 18.69 -6.42 -5.68
N SER A 151 17.42 -6.06 -5.90
CA SER A 151 16.89 -5.82 -7.23
C SER A 151 17.68 -4.75 -7.98
N ARG A 152 17.85 -4.95 -9.29
CA ARG A 152 18.53 -3.99 -10.18
C ARG A 152 17.58 -3.01 -10.85
N LEU A 153 16.31 -3.01 -10.46
CA LEU A 153 15.33 -2.05 -10.96
C LEU A 153 15.74 -0.58 -10.78
N PRO A 154 16.37 -0.13 -9.66
CA PRO A 154 16.82 1.25 -9.54
C PRO A 154 17.89 1.61 -10.58
N SER A 155 18.82 0.69 -10.87
CA SER A 155 19.82 0.88 -11.92
C SER A 155 19.18 0.89 -13.30
N ALA A 156 18.21 0.00 -13.56
CA ALA A 156 17.46 -0.03 -14.80
C ALA A 156 16.68 1.26 -15.03
N LEU A 157 16.09 1.86 -13.99
CA LEU A 157 15.43 3.16 -14.05
C LEU A 157 16.40 4.28 -14.44
N LYS A 158 17.59 4.33 -13.83
CA LYS A 158 18.63 5.33 -14.18
C LYS A 158 19.03 5.23 -15.66
N ILE A 159 19.20 4.00 -16.16
CA ILE A 159 19.53 3.73 -17.57
C ILE A 159 18.34 4.03 -18.49
N ALA A 160 17.11 3.85 -18.02
CA ALA A 160 15.89 4.13 -18.77
C ALA A 160 15.65 5.64 -18.95
N SER A 161 16.05 6.48 -17.99
CA SER A 161 15.76 7.92 -17.97
C SER A 161 16.09 8.66 -19.28
N PRO A 162 17.26 8.49 -19.93
CA PRO A 162 17.55 9.15 -21.20
C PRO A 162 16.58 8.76 -22.33
N VAL A 163 16.13 7.51 -22.36
CA VAL A 163 15.17 7.02 -23.36
C VAL A 163 13.78 7.58 -23.08
N LEU A 164 13.39 7.68 -21.82
CA LEU A 164 12.13 8.31 -21.42
C LEU A 164 12.11 9.80 -21.78
N LEU A 165 13.22 10.51 -21.59
CA LEU A 165 13.37 11.89 -22.07
C LEU A 165 13.30 11.95 -23.61
N ALA A 166 13.92 10.99 -24.30
CA ALA A 166 13.84 10.91 -25.76
C ALA A 166 12.41 10.73 -26.27
N VAL A 167 11.53 10.04 -25.53
CA VAL A 167 10.09 9.91 -25.85
C VAL A 167 9.41 11.28 -25.91
N ILE A 168 9.78 12.20 -25.02
CA ILE A 168 9.23 13.56 -24.97
C ILE A 168 9.71 14.37 -26.18
N PHE A 169 11.01 14.36 -26.47
CA PHE A 169 11.59 15.32 -27.42
C PHE A 169 11.67 14.82 -28.86
N LEU A 170 11.88 13.53 -29.10
CA LEU A 170 12.13 13.04 -30.46
C LEU A 170 10.83 12.84 -31.28
N PRO A 171 10.78 13.28 -32.55
CA PRO A 171 9.59 13.17 -33.39
C PRO A 171 9.11 11.73 -33.61
N ARG A 172 10.04 10.77 -33.72
CA ARG A 172 9.73 9.34 -33.92
C ARG A 172 8.91 8.73 -32.79
N PHE A 173 8.92 9.32 -31.61
CA PHE A 173 8.12 8.90 -30.46
C PHE A 173 6.86 9.75 -30.23
N ARG A 174 6.46 10.59 -31.21
CA ARG A 174 5.29 11.46 -31.09
C ARG A 174 4.01 10.70 -30.70
N SER A 175 3.83 9.48 -31.21
CA SER A 175 2.68 8.62 -30.86
C SER A 175 2.69 8.11 -29.41
N TRP A 176 3.86 8.15 -28.74
CA TRP A 176 4.05 7.65 -27.38
C TRP A 176 3.91 8.75 -26.32
N ARG A 177 4.04 10.03 -26.71
CA ARG A 177 3.96 11.18 -25.80
C ARG A 177 2.68 11.20 -24.96
N ARG A 178 1.54 10.88 -25.57
CA ARG A 178 0.23 10.87 -24.86
C ARG A 178 0.14 9.73 -23.83
N PRO A 179 0.34 8.45 -24.20
CA PRO A 179 0.42 7.36 -23.21
C PRO A 179 1.46 7.60 -22.13
N PHE A 180 2.64 8.12 -22.50
CA PHE A 180 3.70 8.41 -21.54
C PHE A 180 3.32 9.55 -20.58
N GLY A 181 2.76 10.65 -21.09
CA GLY A 181 2.23 11.74 -20.26
C GLY A 181 1.15 11.25 -19.30
N PHE A 182 0.22 10.41 -19.77
CA PHE A 182 -0.75 9.74 -18.90
C PHE A 182 -0.07 8.96 -17.77
N LEU A 183 0.91 8.10 -18.08
CA LEU A 183 1.61 7.30 -17.06
C LEU A 183 2.36 8.17 -16.05
N VAL A 184 3.06 9.21 -16.52
CA VAL A 184 3.80 10.15 -15.64
C VAL A 184 2.84 10.93 -14.75
N THR A 185 1.71 11.40 -15.28
CA THR A 185 0.69 12.08 -14.48
C THR A 185 0.06 11.15 -13.45
N VAL A 186 -0.28 9.92 -13.82
CA VAL A 186 -0.81 8.94 -12.84
C VAL A 186 0.22 8.66 -11.75
N PHE A 187 1.48 8.46 -12.12
CA PHE A 187 2.58 8.26 -11.17
C PHE A 187 2.73 9.43 -10.20
N ALA A 188 2.88 10.65 -10.73
CA ALA A 188 3.13 11.84 -9.94
C ALA A 188 1.96 12.20 -9.02
N LEU A 189 0.72 12.16 -9.54
CA LEU A 189 -0.46 12.49 -8.75
C LEU A 189 -0.77 11.42 -7.70
N THR A 190 -0.58 10.14 -8.01
CA THR A 190 -0.81 9.08 -7.01
C THR A 190 0.19 9.23 -5.87
N LEU A 191 1.47 9.49 -6.19
CA LEU A 191 2.50 9.75 -5.17
C LEU A 191 2.16 10.99 -4.34
N LEU A 192 1.69 12.06 -4.98
CA LEU A 192 1.27 13.29 -4.31
C LEU A 192 0.08 13.05 -3.38
N PHE A 193 -0.95 12.33 -3.81
CA PHE A 193 -2.13 12.04 -2.97
C PHE A 193 -1.81 11.09 -1.81
N LEU A 194 -0.91 10.12 -2.01
CA LEU A 194 -0.40 9.31 -0.90
C LEU A 194 0.42 10.16 0.08
N ALA A 195 1.22 11.11 -0.39
CA ALA A 195 1.94 12.05 0.47
C ALA A 195 0.99 12.99 1.22
N ALA A 196 -0.10 13.40 0.57
CA ALA A 196 -1.17 14.20 1.16
C ALA A 196 -2.08 13.40 2.10
N THR A 197 -1.86 12.10 2.25
CA THR A 197 -2.59 11.22 3.18
C THR A 197 -1.63 10.80 4.30
N PRO A 198 -1.58 11.52 5.44
CA PRO A 198 -0.49 11.36 6.42
C PRO A 198 -0.41 9.96 7.05
N ILE A 199 -1.56 9.27 7.15
CA ILE A 199 -1.62 7.89 7.66
C ILE A 199 -1.06 6.84 6.67
N ALA A 200 -0.89 7.19 5.39
CA ALA A 200 -0.52 6.26 4.33
C ALA A 200 0.99 6.00 4.26
N THR A 201 1.58 5.46 5.34
CA THR A 201 3.03 5.29 5.51
C THR A 201 3.52 3.84 5.34
N GLY A 202 4.67 3.65 4.68
CA GLY A 202 5.31 2.33 4.58
C GLY A 202 4.94 1.55 3.31
N PRO A 203 5.47 0.32 3.18
CA PRO A 203 5.56 -0.37 1.88
C PRO A 203 4.19 -0.73 1.32
N HIS A 204 3.23 -1.03 2.19
CA HIS A 204 1.92 -1.47 1.73
C HIS A 204 1.11 -0.32 1.09
N HIS A 205 1.26 0.93 1.53
CA HIS A 205 0.54 2.07 0.93
C HIS A 205 1.09 2.47 -0.45
N ILE A 206 2.41 2.31 -0.66
CA ILE A 206 3.05 2.65 -1.94
C ILE A 206 2.85 1.58 -3.03
N LEU A 207 2.22 0.45 -2.70
CA LEU A 207 1.94 -0.66 -3.64
C LEU A 207 1.13 -0.21 -4.86
N SER A 208 0.24 0.77 -4.72
CA SER A 208 -0.56 1.30 -5.83
C SER A 208 0.30 2.00 -6.90
N VAL A 209 1.49 2.49 -6.54
CA VAL A 209 2.44 3.16 -7.43
C VAL A 209 3.53 2.20 -7.93
N TYR A 210 3.83 1.15 -7.17
CA TYR A 210 4.93 0.22 -7.41
C TYR A 210 5.02 -0.42 -8.82
N PRO A 211 3.91 -0.73 -9.52
CA PRO A 211 3.98 -1.25 -10.89
C PRO A 211 4.51 -0.23 -11.92
N LEU A 212 4.33 1.07 -11.68
CA LEU A 212 4.62 2.12 -12.66
C LEU A 212 6.12 2.23 -13.00
N PRO A 213 7.07 2.18 -12.03
CA PRO A 213 8.50 2.03 -12.33
C PRO A 213 8.85 0.91 -13.30
N HIS A 214 8.22 -0.26 -13.16
CA HIS A 214 8.46 -1.40 -14.06
C HIS A 214 7.95 -1.11 -15.48
N ILE A 215 6.77 -0.49 -15.59
CA ILE A 215 6.21 -0.06 -16.88
C ILE A 215 7.12 0.98 -17.53
N MET A 216 7.68 1.93 -16.78
CA MET A 216 8.61 2.93 -17.28
C MET A 216 9.88 2.28 -17.85
N VAL A 217 10.48 1.30 -17.15
CA VAL A 217 11.59 0.52 -17.70
C VAL A 217 11.17 -0.22 -18.97
N GLY A 218 10.00 -0.87 -18.98
CA GLY A 218 9.46 -1.53 -20.17
C GLY A 218 9.29 -0.59 -21.37
N VAL A 219 8.80 0.63 -21.15
CA VAL A 219 8.68 1.67 -22.18
C VAL A 219 10.04 2.07 -22.72
N ALA A 220 11.05 2.26 -21.85
CA ALA A 220 12.40 2.58 -22.28
C ALA A 220 13.02 1.44 -23.11
N LEU A 221 12.88 0.19 -22.69
CA LEU A 221 13.37 -0.97 -23.42
C LEU A 221 12.69 -1.14 -24.78
N ALA A 222 11.36 -0.96 -24.84
CA ALA A 222 10.63 -0.93 -26.10
C ALA A 222 11.06 0.24 -27.00
N GLY A 223 11.38 1.38 -26.39
CA GLY A 223 11.98 2.54 -27.05
C GLY A 223 13.27 2.14 -27.74
N ILE A 224 14.25 1.60 -26.98
CA ILE A 224 15.55 1.10 -27.48
C ILE A 224 15.33 0.12 -28.63
N TRP A 225 14.49 -0.90 -28.43
CA TRP A 225 14.19 -1.90 -29.45
C TRP A 225 13.74 -1.27 -30.78
N ARG A 226 12.95 -0.20 -30.72
CA ARG A 226 12.40 0.49 -31.90
C ARG A 226 13.39 1.45 -32.56
N ILE A 227 14.27 2.13 -31.81
CA ILE A 227 15.21 3.15 -32.36
C ILE A 227 16.07 2.57 -33.47
N TRP A 228 16.49 1.32 -33.29
CA TRP A 228 17.50 0.69 -34.12
C TRP A 228 16.90 -0.21 -35.20
N HIS A 229 15.57 -0.32 -35.30
CA HIS A 229 14.91 -1.23 -36.23
C HIS A 229 15.17 -0.91 -37.71
N GLU A 230 15.38 0.37 -38.02
CA GLU A 230 15.68 0.88 -39.37
C GLU A 230 17.19 0.99 -39.64
N ARG A 231 18.05 0.48 -38.74
CA ARG A 231 19.52 0.55 -38.83
C ARG A 231 20.11 -0.74 -39.42
N PRO A 232 21.40 -0.74 -39.84
CA PRO A 232 22.09 -1.94 -40.30
C PRO A 232 21.96 -3.13 -39.33
N LYS A 233 21.86 -4.36 -39.88
CA LYS A 233 21.70 -5.62 -39.14
C LYS A 233 22.54 -5.76 -37.85
N PRO A 234 23.86 -5.44 -37.82
CA PRO A 234 24.64 -5.60 -36.58
C PRO A 234 24.12 -4.72 -35.44
N LEU A 235 23.69 -3.49 -35.73
CA LEU A 235 23.17 -2.58 -34.72
C LEU A 235 21.79 -3.00 -34.20
N VAL A 236 20.97 -3.61 -35.05
CA VAL A 236 19.71 -4.24 -34.62
C VAL A 236 20.01 -5.34 -33.61
N TRP A 237 20.95 -6.25 -33.91
CA TRP A 237 21.32 -7.34 -33.00
C TRP A 237 21.85 -6.84 -31.66
N ILE A 238 22.73 -5.84 -31.67
CA ILE A 238 23.23 -5.21 -30.45
C ILE A 238 22.05 -4.68 -29.62
N SER A 239 21.12 -3.93 -30.22
CA SER A 239 19.97 -3.40 -29.49
C SER A 239 19.08 -4.49 -28.86
N ARG A 240 18.86 -5.60 -29.57
CA ARG A 240 18.07 -6.73 -29.08
C ARG A 240 18.76 -7.43 -27.93
N LEU A 241 20.06 -7.69 -28.05
CA LEU A 241 20.87 -8.27 -26.98
C LEU A 241 20.90 -7.37 -25.75
N THR A 242 21.05 -6.05 -25.93
CA THR A 242 20.96 -5.08 -24.82
C THR A 242 19.62 -5.15 -24.11
N VAL A 243 18.49 -5.21 -24.86
CA VAL A 243 17.16 -5.31 -24.25
C VAL A 243 16.98 -6.63 -23.49
N VAL A 244 17.39 -7.76 -24.06
CA VAL A 244 17.33 -9.07 -23.40
C VAL A 244 18.20 -9.10 -22.14
N ALA A 245 19.42 -8.59 -22.23
CA ALA A 245 20.34 -8.48 -21.10
C ALA A 245 19.77 -7.58 -19.99
N ALA A 246 19.15 -6.44 -20.34
CA ALA A 246 18.52 -5.55 -19.37
C ALA A 246 17.30 -6.19 -18.69
N ILE A 247 16.48 -6.96 -19.42
CA ILE A 247 15.39 -7.75 -18.83
C ILE A 247 15.98 -8.77 -17.85
N GLY A 248 16.98 -9.53 -18.27
CA GLY A 248 17.67 -10.51 -17.41
C GLY A 248 18.27 -9.87 -16.16
N MET A 249 18.88 -8.68 -16.29
CA MET A 249 19.44 -7.91 -15.19
C MET A 249 18.38 -7.54 -14.13
N VAL A 250 17.12 -7.31 -14.52
CA VAL A 250 16.04 -7.03 -13.58
C VAL A 250 15.45 -8.32 -13.03
N ILE A 251 15.16 -9.31 -13.87
CA ILE A 251 14.43 -10.52 -13.46
C ILE A 251 15.31 -11.44 -12.60
N ILE A 252 16.53 -11.75 -13.03
CA ILE A 252 17.37 -12.77 -12.39
C ILE A 252 17.66 -12.43 -10.91
N PRO A 253 18.12 -11.21 -10.55
CA PRO A 253 18.34 -10.87 -9.15
C PRO A 253 17.09 -10.94 -8.28
N ASN A 254 15.92 -10.60 -8.83
CA ASN A 254 14.65 -10.72 -8.09
C ASN A 254 14.26 -12.19 -7.84
N LEU A 255 14.55 -13.11 -8.77
CA LEU A 255 14.31 -14.54 -8.55
C LEU A 255 15.19 -15.10 -7.43
N PHE A 256 16.48 -14.74 -7.41
CA PHE A 256 17.38 -15.11 -6.32
C PHE A 256 16.96 -14.49 -4.99
N LEU A 257 16.56 -13.21 -5.00
CA LEU A 257 16.08 -12.54 -3.79
C LEU A 257 14.80 -13.19 -3.25
N ALA A 258 13.86 -13.57 -4.12
CA ALA A 258 12.65 -14.29 -3.73
C ALA A 258 12.99 -15.67 -3.14
N GLN A 259 13.90 -16.42 -3.77
CA GLN A 259 14.39 -17.70 -3.25
C GLN A 259 15.04 -17.55 -1.87
N THR A 260 15.91 -16.54 -1.69
CA THR A 260 16.55 -16.22 -0.41
C THR A 260 15.49 -15.87 0.63
N PHE A 261 14.53 -14.99 0.32
CA PHE A 261 13.45 -14.65 1.22
C PHE A 261 12.68 -15.88 1.70
N HIS A 262 12.25 -16.76 0.79
CA HIS A 262 11.53 -17.99 1.16
C HIS A 262 12.39 -18.94 2.00
N THR A 263 13.66 -19.14 1.63
CA THR A 263 14.59 -19.97 2.42
C THR A 263 14.75 -19.44 3.83
N ARG A 264 14.95 -18.11 3.98
CA ARG A 264 15.10 -17.48 5.29
C ARG A 264 13.83 -17.60 6.12
N LEU A 265 12.67 -17.29 5.52
CA LEU A 265 11.37 -17.38 6.19
C LEU A 265 11.10 -18.80 6.71
N VAL A 266 11.40 -19.84 5.93
CA VAL A 266 11.26 -21.24 6.38
C VAL A 266 12.23 -21.58 7.51
N SER A 267 13.48 -21.10 7.43
CA SER A 267 14.51 -21.46 8.41
C SER A 267 14.42 -20.70 9.73
N GLN A 268 13.83 -19.51 9.75
CA GLN A 268 13.85 -18.60 10.90
C GLN A 268 12.46 -18.13 11.35
N GLY A 269 11.42 -18.39 10.56
CA GLY A 269 10.10 -17.79 10.76
C GLY A 269 10.08 -16.29 10.42
N GLY A 270 8.93 -15.66 10.64
CA GLY A 270 8.81 -14.20 10.62
C GLY A 270 9.17 -13.56 11.96
N ASN A 271 9.38 -12.24 11.92
CA ASN A 271 9.77 -11.43 13.08
C ASN A 271 8.67 -10.43 13.47
N GLY A 272 8.58 -10.09 14.75
CA GLY A 272 7.63 -9.07 15.24
C GLY A 272 6.17 -9.39 14.88
N TYR A 273 5.57 -8.61 13.98
CA TYR A 273 4.17 -8.76 13.52
C TYR A 273 3.91 -10.06 12.76
N TRP A 274 4.95 -10.70 12.22
CA TRP A 274 4.85 -11.91 11.41
C TRP A 274 5.41 -13.14 12.13
N SER A 275 5.60 -13.06 13.45
CA SER A 275 6.13 -14.18 14.22
C SER A 275 5.12 -15.32 14.35
N GLU A 276 5.64 -16.55 14.38
CA GLU A 276 4.88 -17.79 14.61
C GLU A 276 4.24 -17.83 16.02
N ALA A 277 4.65 -16.96 16.95
CA ALA A 277 4.05 -16.88 18.30
C ALA A 277 2.53 -16.60 18.28
N ILE A 278 1.99 -16.16 17.14
CA ILE A 278 0.55 -16.00 16.96
C ILE A 278 -0.22 -17.33 17.01
N TYR A 279 0.42 -18.44 16.62
CA TYR A 279 -0.19 -19.76 16.67
C TYR A 279 -0.32 -20.24 18.12
N ASP A 280 0.71 -20.04 18.94
CA ASP A 280 0.66 -20.34 20.38
C ASP A 280 -0.42 -19.51 21.08
N LEU A 281 -0.53 -18.21 20.75
CA LEU A 281 -1.60 -17.37 21.27
C LEU A 281 -2.98 -17.85 20.83
N SER A 282 -3.14 -18.27 19.56
CA SER A 282 -4.40 -18.82 19.07
C SER A 282 -4.76 -20.13 19.78
N GLU A 283 -3.79 -20.99 20.08
CA GLU A 283 -4.00 -22.26 20.76
C GLU A 283 -4.38 -22.03 22.23
N ALA A 284 -3.69 -21.11 22.91
CA ALA A 284 -4.03 -20.70 24.26
C ALA A 284 -5.46 -20.15 24.34
N MET A 285 -5.91 -19.38 23.34
CA MET A 285 -7.28 -18.89 23.27
C MET A 285 -8.33 -20.00 23.07
N LYS A 286 -7.98 -21.07 22.35
CA LYS A 286 -8.88 -22.22 22.13
C LYS A 286 -9.01 -23.10 23.38
N HIS A 287 -7.96 -23.17 24.19
CA HIS A 287 -7.89 -24.14 25.29
C HIS A 287 -7.87 -23.47 26.67
N GLU A 288 -6.82 -22.71 26.98
CA GLU A 288 -6.62 -22.12 28.31
C GLU A 288 -7.61 -20.98 28.60
N TYR A 289 -7.92 -20.17 27.59
CA TYR A 289 -8.77 -18.98 27.70
C TYR A 289 -10.08 -19.13 26.92
N ALA A 290 -10.56 -20.36 26.75
CA ALA A 290 -11.80 -20.64 26.03
C ALA A 290 -12.98 -19.83 26.62
N GLY A 291 -13.72 -19.13 25.75
CA GLY A 291 -14.86 -18.30 26.13
C GLY A 291 -14.51 -16.98 26.83
N LYS A 292 -13.23 -16.63 26.96
CA LYS A 292 -12.78 -15.32 27.48
C LYS A 292 -12.75 -14.28 26.38
N THR A 293 -12.91 -13.02 26.77
CA THR A 293 -12.70 -11.86 25.89
C THR A 293 -11.22 -11.54 25.83
N LEU A 294 -10.62 -11.58 24.64
CA LEU A 294 -9.23 -11.20 24.45
C LEU A 294 -9.11 -9.71 24.12
N VAL A 295 -8.66 -8.94 25.10
CA VAL A 295 -8.38 -7.51 24.97
C VAL A 295 -6.99 -7.33 24.34
N LEU A 296 -6.96 -6.85 23.10
CA LEU A 296 -5.73 -6.64 22.35
C LEU A 296 -5.18 -5.25 22.67
N VAL A 297 -4.18 -5.22 23.55
CA VAL A 297 -3.55 -3.98 24.02
C VAL A 297 -2.54 -3.45 22.99
N ASP A 298 -1.92 -4.32 22.19
CA ASP A 298 -0.95 -3.91 21.15
C ASP A 298 -1.47 -4.21 19.73
N TRP A 299 -0.92 -3.52 18.72
CA TRP A 299 -1.42 -3.55 17.33
C TRP A 299 -1.01 -4.82 16.58
N GLY A 300 -1.87 -5.38 15.73
CA GLY A 300 -1.46 -6.39 14.73
C GLY A 300 -1.65 -7.85 15.12
N PHE A 301 -2.41 -8.16 16.18
CA PHE A 301 -2.87 -9.53 16.48
C PHE A 301 -4.25 -9.83 15.90
N GLU A 302 -5.10 -8.80 15.81
CA GLU A 302 -6.54 -8.93 15.56
C GLU A 302 -6.85 -9.74 14.31
N GLN A 303 -6.28 -9.35 13.16
CA GLN A 303 -6.56 -9.99 11.88
C GLN A 303 -6.06 -11.45 11.82
N PRO A 304 -4.81 -11.76 12.23
CA PRO A 304 -4.39 -13.16 12.36
C PRO A 304 -5.29 -13.99 13.27
N LEU A 305 -5.68 -13.48 14.43
CA LEU A 305 -6.51 -14.21 15.39
C LEU A 305 -7.93 -14.42 14.88
N ASP A 306 -8.50 -13.45 14.19
CA ASP A 306 -9.82 -13.58 13.57
C ASP A 306 -9.84 -14.71 12.51
N VAL A 307 -8.76 -14.82 11.72
CA VAL A 307 -8.59 -15.91 10.75
C VAL A 307 -8.33 -17.26 11.42
N LEU A 308 -7.41 -17.32 12.39
CA LEU A 308 -7.03 -18.58 13.06
C LEU A 308 -8.12 -19.12 14.01
N GLY A 309 -8.91 -18.22 14.58
CA GLY A 309 -10.08 -18.51 15.39
C GLY A 309 -11.35 -18.66 14.58
N GLN A 310 -11.34 -18.39 13.27
CA GLN A 310 -12.51 -18.49 12.39
C GLN A 310 -13.75 -17.71 12.90
N GLY A 311 -13.52 -16.57 13.55
CA GLY A 311 -14.55 -15.74 14.18
C GLY A 311 -15.06 -16.23 15.54
N GLU A 312 -14.48 -17.28 16.13
CA GLU A 312 -14.89 -17.80 17.45
C GLU A 312 -14.34 -16.99 18.62
N PHE A 313 -13.25 -16.23 18.41
CA PHE A 313 -12.65 -15.42 19.46
C PHE A 313 -13.40 -14.11 19.64
N ASP A 314 -13.75 -13.78 20.89
CA ASP A 314 -14.22 -12.43 21.25
C ASP A 314 -13.00 -11.49 21.37
N LEU A 315 -12.67 -10.83 20.26
CA LEU A 315 -11.53 -9.92 20.15
C LEU A 315 -11.95 -8.49 20.42
N GLN A 316 -11.30 -7.84 21.39
CA GLN A 316 -11.51 -6.42 21.70
C GLN A 316 -10.22 -5.61 21.47
N PRO A 317 -9.99 -5.07 20.27
CA PRO A 317 -8.86 -4.20 19.99
C PRO A 317 -9.01 -2.84 20.66
N VAL A 318 -8.10 -2.52 21.58
CA VAL A 318 -8.13 -1.27 22.34
C VAL A 318 -6.95 -0.33 22.06
N PHE A 319 -5.91 -0.80 21.36
CA PHE A 319 -4.68 -0.04 21.07
C PHE A 319 -4.92 1.34 20.45
N TRP A 320 -5.85 1.48 19.50
CA TRP A 320 -6.17 2.80 18.91
C TRP A 320 -6.85 3.73 19.91
N ARG A 321 -7.70 3.19 20.77
CA ARG A 321 -8.42 3.95 21.80
C ARG A 321 -7.47 4.45 22.89
N ILE A 322 -6.53 3.60 23.32
CA ILE A 322 -5.49 3.97 24.31
C ILE A 322 -4.63 5.14 23.81
N LEU A 323 -4.34 5.19 22.51
CA LEU A 323 -3.58 6.30 21.92
C LEU A 323 -4.41 7.55 21.68
N ALA A 324 -5.66 7.39 21.23
CA ALA A 324 -6.49 8.52 20.83
C ALA A 324 -7.08 9.29 22.03
N GLU A 325 -7.33 8.60 23.15
CA GLU A 325 -7.91 9.23 24.34
C GLU A 325 -6.84 9.85 25.24
N GLU A 326 -7.18 11.00 25.83
CA GLU A 326 -6.28 11.74 26.72
C GLU A 326 -6.09 11.00 28.06
N ASP A 327 -7.19 10.53 28.66
CA ASP A 327 -7.20 9.72 29.86
C ASP A 327 -7.93 8.38 29.62
N PRO A 328 -7.20 7.29 29.31
CA PRO A 328 -7.81 5.99 29.11
C PRO A 328 -8.14 5.27 30.45
N GLY A 329 -7.75 5.85 31.60
CA GLY A 329 -7.81 5.22 32.91
C GLY A 329 -9.20 4.69 33.33
N PRO A 330 -10.28 5.48 33.24
CA PRO A 330 -11.59 5.07 33.74
C PRO A 330 -12.15 3.80 33.07
N TRP A 331 -12.12 3.74 31.73
CA TRP A 331 -12.63 2.57 31.01
C TRP A 331 -11.64 1.40 30.98
N LEU A 332 -10.32 1.67 30.97
CA LEU A 332 -9.32 0.60 31.11
C LEU A 332 -9.43 -0.07 32.47
N THR A 333 -9.65 0.69 33.53
CA THR A 333 -9.88 0.15 34.88
C THR A 333 -11.08 -0.78 34.90
N THR A 334 -12.17 -0.38 34.24
CA THR A 334 -13.38 -1.21 34.11
C THR A 334 -13.08 -2.52 33.39
N MET A 335 -12.28 -2.49 32.31
CA MET A 335 -11.85 -3.70 31.60
C MET A 335 -10.91 -4.57 32.43
N ILE A 336 -9.91 -3.98 33.10
CA ILE A 336 -8.90 -4.70 33.91
C ILE A 336 -9.57 -5.44 35.07
N ARG A 337 -10.63 -4.89 35.65
CA ARG A 337 -11.41 -5.52 36.72
C ARG A 337 -12.36 -6.60 36.22
N ASN A 338 -12.53 -6.78 34.91
CA ASN A 338 -13.41 -7.80 34.37
C ASN A 338 -12.73 -9.20 34.42
N PRO A 339 -13.22 -10.17 35.20
CA PRO A 339 -12.62 -11.51 35.30
C PRO A 339 -12.76 -12.35 34.02
N GLN A 340 -13.54 -11.87 33.04
CA GLN A 340 -13.65 -12.49 31.71
C GLN A 340 -12.65 -11.90 30.70
N ALA A 341 -11.94 -10.84 31.04
CA ALA A 341 -10.96 -10.22 30.15
C ALA A 341 -9.57 -10.85 30.30
N VAL A 342 -8.95 -11.20 29.18
CA VAL A 342 -7.56 -11.63 29.07
C VAL A 342 -6.83 -10.60 28.21
N PHE A 343 -5.67 -10.13 28.65
CA PHE A 343 -4.95 -9.05 27.98
C PHE A 343 -3.77 -9.59 27.17
N ALA A 344 -3.77 -9.33 25.86
CA ALA A 344 -2.64 -9.65 25.00
C ALA A 344 -1.79 -8.40 24.75
N ILE A 345 -0.51 -8.49 25.14
CA ILE A 345 0.49 -7.45 24.93
C ILE A 345 1.81 -8.08 24.46
N ARG A 346 2.54 -7.40 23.57
CA ARG A 346 3.87 -7.88 23.16
C ARG A 346 4.92 -7.66 24.23
N SER A 347 6.00 -8.44 24.13
CA SER A 347 7.24 -8.17 24.85
C SER A 347 7.81 -6.80 24.46
N ASP A 348 8.66 -6.24 25.33
CA ASP A 348 9.21 -4.88 25.14
C ASP A 348 9.92 -4.70 23.80
N LYS A 349 10.67 -5.74 23.37
CA LYS A 349 11.41 -5.74 22.12
C LYS A 349 10.52 -5.56 20.89
N PHE A 350 9.28 -6.05 20.93
CA PHE A 350 8.39 -6.10 19.76
C PHE A 350 7.15 -5.22 19.90
N THR A 351 7.00 -4.49 21.00
CA THR A 351 5.87 -3.59 21.21
C THR A 351 5.80 -2.55 20.09
N TRP A 352 4.64 -2.42 19.42
CA TRP A 352 4.51 -1.51 18.27
C TRP A 352 4.68 -0.04 18.70
N ASN A 353 4.09 0.31 19.84
CA ASN A 353 4.20 1.64 20.41
C ASN A 353 4.35 1.57 21.92
N ALA A 354 5.53 1.95 22.41
CA ALA A 354 5.86 1.95 23.84
C ALA A 354 4.90 2.81 24.67
N ALA A 355 4.29 3.85 24.09
CA ALA A 355 3.32 4.68 24.78
C ALA A 355 2.02 3.93 25.10
N ILE A 356 1.56 3.02 24.23
CA ILE A 356 0.39 2.18 24.54
C ILE A 356 0.68 1.30 25.74
N LYS A 357 1.80 0.58 25.66
CA LYS A 357 2.22 -0.34 26.72
C LYS A 357 2.38 0.38 28.05
N LYS A 358 3.06 1.53 28.06
CA LYS A 358 3.22 2.36 29.25
C LYS A 358 1.87 2.80 29.82
N ARG A 359 0.99 3.38 28.99
CA ARG A 359 -0.35 3.83 29.45
C ARG A 359 -1.18 2.69 30.03
N PHE A 360 -1.14 1.50 29.42
CA PHE A 360 -1.80 0.31 29.96
C PHE A 360 -1.20 -0.12 31.30
N GLN A 361 0.13 -0.23 31.38
CA GLN A 361 0.84 -0.62 32.60
C GLN A 361 0.62 0.36 33.76
N ASP A 362 0.61 1.66 33.49
CA ASP A 362 0.35 2.71 34.48
C ASP A 362 -1.04 2.56 35.12
N VAL A 363 -2.05 2.12 34.36
CA VAL A 363 -3.39 1.82 34.89
C VAL A 363 -3.42 0.48 35.61
N TYR A 364 -2.81 -0.55 35.03
CA TYR A 364 -2.77 -1.90 35.59
C TYR A 364 -2.11 -1.95 36.97
N LEU A 365 -0.93 -1.32 37.12
CA LEU A 365 -0.19 -1.30 38.39
C LEU A 365 -0.99 -0.59 39.51
N LYS A 366 -1.67 0.51 39.19
CA LYS A 366 -2.57 1.20 40.14
C LYS A 366 -3.75 0.34 40.60
N GLN A 367 -4.12 -0.69 39.85
CA GLN A 367 -5.16 -1.65 40.28
C GLN A 367 -4.59 -2.74 41.19
N GLN A 368 -3.31 -3.10 41.05
CA GLN A 368 -2.69 -4.11 41.91
C GLN A 368 -2.52 -3.59 43.34
N ASP A 369 -2.24 -2.29 43.50
CA ASP A 369 -2.17 -1.62 44.80
C ASP A 369 -3.52 -1.57 45.55
N LEU A 370 -4.63 -1.93 44.89
CA LEU A 370 -5.99 -1.99 45.47
C LEU A 370 -6.44 -3.42 45.83
N VAL A 371 -5.61 -4.44 45.60
CA VAL A 371 -5.90 -5.86 45.92
C VAL A 371 -5.18 -6.32 47.20
N VAL A 372 -4.44 -5.42 47.86
CA VAL A 372 -3.81 -5.65 49.16
C VAL A 372 -4.66 -5.03 50.27
N GLU A 373 -5.84 -5.60 50.53
CA GLU A 373 -6.55 -5.47 51.82
C GLU A 373 -7.26 -6.78 52.17
#